data_AF-A0A6I3CPU0-F1
#
_entry.id   AF-A0A6I3CPU0-F1
#
_cell.length_a   1.000
_cell.length_b   1.000
_cell.length_c   1.000
_cell.angle_alpha   90.00
_cell.angle_beta   90.00
_cell.angle_gamma   90.00
#
_symmetry.space_group_name_H-M   'P 1'
#
loop_
_entity.id
_entity.type
_entity.pdbx_description
1 polymer ?
#
loop_
_entity_poly.entity_id
_entity_poly.type
_entity_poly.pdbx_seq_one_letter_code
_entity_poly.pdbx_strand_id
1 'polypeptide(L)'
;MASWFNSADAVVPRELIYPDDVSGEDVKTRQAMLFNTSESHAIAAALNYLKLPLRIEVVVTAVYSDTPAANILFPKDQILSINGVEVKEPKNVSESVQSNPIGTEFEFAIDRGGEAVSVSVTSVDNPDKPGTPYIGIGVGMFYAAEFDINFTLQDVGGPSAGTIFAVGIIDKLTPGDLAMGRHIAGTGTMAPDGTVGPIGGIRQKLAGARGAGAELFLIPAMHCKEAEGFIPDGLTVTPITTLTDAVKAVETWTSGGTVSSCPVSEVGS
;
A
#
# COMPACT_ATOMS: atom_id res chain seq x y z
N MET A 1 -15.82 38.76 -0.64
CA MET A 1 -15.28 38.35 -1.95
C MET A 1 -13.78 38.53 -1.93
N ALA A 2 -13.02 37.55 -1.44
CA ALA A 2 -11.57 37.44 -1.58
C ALA A 2 -11.11 36.17 -0.84
N SER A 3 -10.75 35.12 -1.58
CA SER A 3 -9.70 34.15 -1.24
C SER A 3 -9.72 33.05 -2.30
N TRP A 4 -9.39 33.42 -3.55
CA TRP A 4 -9.17 32.51 -4.68
C TRP A 4 -7.80 32.84 -5.27
N PHE A 5 -6.75 32.78 -4.45
CA PHE A 5 -5.36 32.74 -4.91
C PHE A 5 -4.53 32.14 -3.79
N ASN A 6 -4.68 30.83 -3.57
CA ASN A 6 -3.62 30.03 -2.99
C ASN A 6 -3.20 29.03 -4.06
N SER A 7 -1.99 29.17 -4.59
CA SER A 7 -1.43 28.34 -5.67
C SER A 7 -1.13 26.89 -5.23
N ALA A 8 -1.62 26.49 -4.05
CA ALA A 8 -1.52 25.14 -3.50
C ALA A 8 -2.75 24.27 -3.80
N ASP A 9 -3.90 24.87 -4.16
CA ASP A 9 -5.14 24.13 -4.43
C ASP A 9 -5.38 24.00 -5.94
N ALA A 10 -4.58 23.15 -6.60
CA ALA A 10 -4.89 22.71 -7.95
C ALA A 10 -6.04 21.70 -7.88
N VAL A 11 -7.28 22.19 -7.87
CA VAL A 11 -8.48 21.35 -8.01
C VAL A 11 -8.58 20.93 -9.47
N VAL A 12 -8.14 19.71 -9.77
CA VAL A 12 -8.31 19.10 -11.10
C VAL A 12 -9.69 18.44 -11.14
N PRO A 13 -10.53 18.73 -12.17
CA PRO A 13 -11.81 18.05 -12.36
C PRO A 13 -11.63 16.53 -12.33
N ARG A 14 -12.54 15.82 -11.65
CA ARG A 14 -12.47 14.36 -11.47
C ARG A 14 -12.38 13.63 -12.82
N GLU A 15 -13.05 14.18 -13.83
CA GLU A 15 -13.17 13.65 -15.20
C GLU A 15 -11.83 13.68 -15.96
N LEU A 16 -10.85 14.48 -15.52
CA LEU A 16 -9.49 14.51 -16.08
C LEU A 16 -8.56 13.44 -15.49
N ILE A 17 -8.96 12.80 -14.38
CA ILE A 17 -8.17 11.78 -13.66
C ILE A 17 -8.86 10.40 -13.68
N TYR A 18 -10.19 10.38 -13.67
CA TYR A 18 -11.01 9.16 -13.74
C TYR A 18 -11.95 9.27 -14.94
N PRO A 19 -11.93 8.31 -15.88
CA PRO A 19 -12.90 8.29 -16.97
C PRO A 19 -14.33 8.11 -16.42
N ASP A 20 -15.32 8.64 -17.15
CA ASP A 20 -16.73 8.75 -16.72
C ASP A 20 -17.40 7.39 -16.43
N ASP A 21 -16.77 6.29 -16.85
CA ASP A 21 -17.23 4.91 -16.69
C ASP A 21 -16.84 4.28 -15.34
N VAL A 22 -16.06 4.96 -14.49
CA VAL A 22 -15.62 4.43 -13.19
C VAL A 22 -16.44 5.00 -12.04
N SER A 23 -17.21 4.14 -11.36
CA SER A 23 -18.03 4.57 -10.22
C SER A 23 -17.17 5.04 -9.03
N GLY A 24 -17.74 5.89 -8.16
CA GLY A 24 -17.07 6.29 -6.92
C GLY A 24 -16.76 5.12 -5.99
N GLU A 25 -17.54 4.05 -6.05
CA GLU A 25 -17.35 2.85 -5.24
C GLU A 25 -16.16 2.02 -5.75
N ASP A 26 -16.02 1.88 -7.08
CA ASP A 26 -14.88 1.20 -7.69
C ASP A 26 -13.55 1.90 -7.36
N VAL A 27 -13.55 3.24 -7.38
CA VAL A 27 -12.36 4.02 -6.98
C VAL A 27 -12.00 3.75 -5.53
N LYS A 28 -12.97 3.74 -4.61
CA LYS A 28 -12.71 3.47 -3.18
C LYS A 28 -12.17 2.07 -2.95
N THR A 29 -12.82 1.06 -3.52
CA THR A 29 -12.38 -0.34 -3.41
C THR A 29 -10.97 -0.53 -3.94
N ARG A 30 -10.65 0.08 -5.10
CA ARG A 30 -9.31 0.04 -5.68
C ARG A 30 -8.28 0.74 -4.80
N GLN A 31 -8.60 1.91 -4.24
CA GLN A 31 -7.69 2.63 -3.36
C GLN A 31 -7.42 1.87 -2.06
N ALA A 32 -8.44 1.25 -1.46
CA ALA A 32 -8.29 0.40 -0.27
C ALA A 32 -7.41 -0.81 -0.56
N MET A 33 -7.61 -1.48 -1.70
CA MET A 33 -6.77 -2.60 -2.14
C MET A 33 -5.31 -2.19 -2.34
N LEU A 34 -5.07 -1.06 -3.02
CA LEU A 34 -3.71 -0.53 -3.22
C LEU A 34 -3.04 -0.15 -1.90
N PHE A 35 -3.81 0.38 -0.96
CA PHE A 35 -3.34 0.75 0.36
C PHE A 35 -2.93 -0.49 1.18
N ASN A 36 -3.80 -1.50 1.27
CA ASN A 36 -3.49 -2.77 1.94
C ASN A 36 -2.28 -3.50 1.32
N THR A 37 -2.16 -3.44 -0.01
CA THR A 37 -1.00 -3.98 -0.72
C THR A 37 0.28 -3.24 -0.33
N SER A 38 0.20 -1.93 -0.09
CA SER A 38 1.33 -1.12 0.37
C SER A 38 1.81 -1.54 1.75
N GLU A 39 0.89 -1.77 2.69
CA GLU A 39 1.21 -2.30 4.03
C GLU A 39 1.92 -3.66 3.94
N SER A 40 1.31 -4.60 3.21
CA SER A 40 1.85 -5.95 2.97
C SER A 40 3.26 -5.92 2.36
N HIS A 41 3.49 -5.12 1.32
CA HIS A 41 4.81 -4.99 0.70
C HIS A 41 5.83 -4.31 1.61
N ALA A 42 5.39 -3.33 2.42
CA ALA A 42 6.26 -2.68 3.40
C ALA A 42 6.73 -3.67 4.48
N ILE A 43 5.84 -4.53 4.96
CA ILE A 43 6.15 -5.64 5.88
C ILE A 43 7.19 -6.55 5.23
N ALA A 44 6.95 -7.01 4.00
CA ALA A 44 7.89 -7.88 3.29
C ALA A 44 9.27 -7.24 3.12
N ALA A 45 9.32 -6.00 2.65
CA ALA A 45 10.58 -5.28 2.42
C ALA A 45 11.36 -5.09 3.73
N ALA A 46 10.68 -4.70 4.82
CA ALA A 46 11.31 -4.51 6.13
C ALA A 46 11.82 -5.83 6.73
N LEU A 47 11.03 -6.89 6.70
CA LEU A 47 11.45 -8.19 7.23
C LEU A 47 12.58 -8.81 6.40
N ASN A 48 12.54 -8.67 5.08
CA ASN A 48 13.65 -9.07 4.20
C ASN A 48 14.93 -8.28 4.51
N TYR A 49 14.82 -6.96 4.70
CA TYR A 49 15.94 -6.11 5.10
C TYR A 49 16.56 -6.58 6.43
N LEU A 50 15.72 -6.91 7.42
CA LEU A 50 16.13 -7.39 8.74
C LEU A 50 16.49 -8.88 8.78
N LYS A 51 16.27 -9.62 7.69
CA LYS A 51 16.45 -11.08 7.58
C LYS A 51 15.60 -11.87 8.59
N LEU A 52 14.36 -11.41 8.80
CA LEU A 52 13.36 -12.04 9.65
C LEU A 52 12.43 -12.95 8.84
N PRO A 53 11.80 -13.97 9.45
CA PRO A 53 10.87 -14.86 8.77
C PRO A 53 9.64 -14.11 8.25
N LEU A 54 9.13 -14.54 7.10
CA LEU A 54 7.98 -13.97 6.41
C LEU A 54 6.92 -15.04 6.20
N ARG A 55 5.68 -14.75 6.57
CA ARG A 55 4.52 -15.58 6.24
C ARG A 55 3.85 -15.04 4.99
N ILE A 56 3.34 -15.95 4.16
CA ILE A 56 2.53 -15.63 2.99
C ILE A 56 1.12 -16.09 3.29
N GLU A 57 0.16 -15.19 3.10
CA GLU A 57 -1.24 -15.39 3.42
C GLU A 57 -2.09 -15.18 2.15
N VAL A 58 -3.05 -16.07 1.90
CA VAL A 58 -4.03 -15.89 0.83
C VAL A 58 -5.17 -15.05 1.39
N VAL A 59 -5.33 -13.84 0.88
CA VAL A 59 -6.19 -12.82 1.48
C VAL A 59 -7.20 -12.28 0.48
N VAL A 60 -8.41 -12.02 0.95
CA VAL A 60 -9.42 -11.27 0.19
C VAL A 60 -8.93 -9.83 0.00
N THR A 61 -8.65 -9.45 -1.25
CA THR A 61 -8.13 -8.11 -1.59
C THR A 61 -9.22 -7.13 -1.99
N ALA A 62 -10.35 -7.65 -2.48
CA ALA A 62 -11.51 -6.87 -2.86
C ALA A 62 -12.77 -7.72 -2.73
N VAL A 63 -13.90 -7.07 -2.48
CA VAL A 63 -15.23 -7.68 -2.53
C VAL A 63 -16.08 -6.75 -3.39
N TYR A 64 -16.62 -7.28 -4.47
CA TYR A 64 -17.38 -6.48 -5.44
C TYR A 64 -18.82 -6.29 -4.93
N SER A 65 -19.37 -5.10 -5.14
CA SER A 65 -20.76 -4.80 -4.81
C SER A 65 -21.72 -5.67 -5.62
N ASP A 66 -22.91 -5.92 -5.06
CA ASP A 66 -23.97 -6.71 -5.71
C ASP A 66 -23.55 -8.14 -6.11
N THR A 67 -22.60 -8.71 -5.37
CA THR A 67 -22.14 -10.10 -5.56
C THR A 67 -22.46 -10.97 -4.34
N PRO A 68 -22.44 -12.32 -4.48
CA PRO A 68 -22.77 -13.20 -3.36
C PRO A 68 -21.86 -13.06 -2.14
N ALA A 69 -20.59 -12.70 -2.32
CA ALA A 69 -19.66 -12.49 -1.23
C ALA A 69 -19.87 -11.15 -0.50
N ALA A 70 -20.66 -10.23 -1.07
CA ALA A 70 -20.91 -8.93 -0.48
C ALA A 70 -21.53 -9.08 0.93
N ASN A 71 -20.96 -8.37 1.91
CA ASN A 71 -21.31 -8.43 3.33
C ASN A 71 -21.04 -9.78 4.04
N ILE A 72 -20.43 -10.76 3.36
CA ILE A 72 -20.04 -12.05 3.97
C ILE A 72 -18.53 -12.10 4.17
N LEU A 73 -17.79 -11.84 3.10
CA LEU A 73 -16.35 -11.68 3.11
C LEU A 73 -16.00 -10.19 3.12
N PHE A 74 -14.84 -9.86 3.68
CA PHE A 74 -14.33 -8.50 3.74
C PHE A 74 -12.85 -8.48 3.33
N PRO A 75 -12.37 -7.35 2.77
CA PRO A 75 -10.94 -7.16 2.57
C PRO A 75 -10.15 -7.41 3.86
N LYS A 76 -8.98 -8.06 3.73
CA LYS A 76 -8.13 -8.55 4.83
C LYS A 76 -8.56 -9.86 5.51
N ASP A 77 -9.68 -10.47 5.12
CA ASP A 77 -9.96 -11.86 5.52
C ASP A 77 -8.89 -12.78 4.92
N GLN A 78 -8.17 -13.52 5.77
CA GLN A 78 -7.27 -14.57 5.32
C GLN A 78 -8.07 -15.85 5.08
N ILE A 79 -7.97 -16.41 3.87
CA ILE A 79 -8.63 -17.66 3.49
C ILE A 79 -7.73 -18.82 3.90
N LEU A 80 -8.19 -19.63 4.87
CA LEU A 80 -7.46 -20.80 5.35
C LEU A 80 -7.85 -22.06 4.57
N SER A 81 -9.15 -22.25 4.33
CA SER A 81 -9.66 -23.39 3.57
C SER A 81 -11.01 -23.12 2.93
N ILE A 82 -11.34 -23.90 1.90
CA ILE A 82 -12.66 -23.93 1.25
C ILE A 82 -13.16 -25.37 1.28
N ASN A 83 -14.34 -25.62 1.85
CA ASN A 83 -14.93 -26.94 2.05
C ASN A 83 -13.94 -27.92 2.73
N GLY A 84 -13.18 -27.42 3.71
CA GLY A 84 -12.15 -28.18 4.44
C GLY A 84 -10.86 -28.43 3.67
N VAL A 85 -10.73 -27.97 2.41
CA VAL A 85 -9.49 -28.07 1.62
C VAL A 85 -8.66 -26.82 1.81
N GLU A 86 -7.42 -27.01 2.29
CA GLU A 86 -6.48 -25.92 2.56
C GLU A 86 -6.20 -25.06 1.32
N VAL A 87 -6.15 -23.74 1.53
CA VAL A 87 -5.85 -22.75 0.50
C VAL A 87 -4.44 -22.19 0.73
N LYS A 88 -3.55 -22.38 -0.24
CA LYS A 88 -2.16 -21.90 -0.19
C LYS A 88 -1.85 -20.83 -1.20
N GLU A 89 -2.63 -20.76 -2.29
CA GLU A 89 -2.45 -19.81 -3.37
C GLU A 89 -3.81 -19.26 -3.84
N PRO A 90 -3.87 -18.02 -4.38
CA PRO A 90 -5.09 -17.45 -4.93
C PRO A 90 -5.77 -18.33 -5.98
N LYS A 91 -4.97 -19.08 -6.75
CA LYS A 91 -5.47 -20.03 -7.76
C LYS A 91 -6.33 -21.13 -7.14
N ASN A 92 -6.03 -21.57 -5.92
CA ASN A 92 -6.84 -22.60 -5.24
C ASN A 92 -8.27 -22.10 -5.02
N VAL A 93 -8.45 -20.80 -4.73
CA VAL A 93 -9.78 -20.20 -4.56
C VAL A 93 -10.55 -20.20 -5.87
N SER A 94 -9.93 -19.69 -6.95
CA SER A 94 -10.62 -19.64 -8.24
C SER A 94 -10.92 -21.04 -8.79
N GLU A 95 -10.00 -22.00 -8.64
CA GLU A 95 -10.21 -23.40 -9.05
C GLU A 95 -11.30 -24.07 -8.23
N SER A 96 -11.34 -23.87 -6.90
CA SER A 96 -12.39 -24.42 -6.04
C SER A 96 -13.77 -23.94 -6.48
N VAL A 97 -13.94 -22.63 -6.70
CA VAL A 97 -15.22 -22.06 -7.12
C VAL A 97 -15.61 -22.51 -8.52
N GLN A 98 -14.69 -22.43 -9.50
CA GLN A 98 -15.00 -22.64 -10.91
C GLN A 98 -15.12 -24.10 -11.32
N SER A 99 -14.64 -25.05 -10.51
CA SER A 99 -14.76 -26.49 -10.77
C SER A 99 -16.10 -27.09 -10.35
N ASN A 100 -16.98 -26.30 -9.74
CA ASN A 100 -18.30 -26.72 -9.25
C ASN A 100 -19.43 -26.08 -10.06
N PRO A 101 -20.67 -26.60 -10.01
CA PRO A 101 -21.81 -25.96 -10.67
C PRO A 101 -22.14 -24.57 -10.11
N ILE A 102 -22.77 -23.74 -10.94
CA ILE A 102 -23.44 -22.51 -10.47
C ILE A 102 -24.51 -22.87 -9.44
N GLY A 103 -24.62 -22.08 -8.36
CA GLY A 103 -25.53 -22.34 -7.24
C GLY A 103 -24.92 -23.23 -6.15
N THR A 104 -23.65 -23.62 -6.28
CA THR A 104 -22.94 -24.36 -5.23
C THR A 104 -22.67 -23.44 -4.04
N GLU A 105 -22.95 -23.93 -2.83
CA GLU A 105 -22.54 -23.27 -1.59
C GLU A 105 -21.12 -23.72 -1.20
N PHE A 106 -20.28 -22.75 -0.83
CA PHE A 106 -18.91 -22.96 -0.40
C PHE A 106 -18.75 -22.49 1.04
N GLU A 107 -18.27 -23.37 1.90
CA GLU A 107 -17.86 -23.03 3.26
C GLU A 107 -16.40 -22.54 3.25
N PHE A 108 -16.19 -21.30 3.66
CA PHE A 108 -14.86 -20.71 3.84
C PHE A 108 -14.51 -20.72 5.32
N ALA A 109 -13.40 -21.37 5.67
CA ALA A 109 -12.74 -21.11 6.94
C ALA A 109 -11.75 -19.96 6.74
N ILE A 110 -11.93 -18.88 7.49
CA ILE A 110 -11.12 -17.67 7.40
C ILE A 110 -10.54 -17.30 8.76
N ASP A 111 -9.43 -16.58 8.74
CA ASP A 111 -8.98 -15.78 9.87
C ASP A 111 -9.39 -14.32 9.59
N ARG A 112 -10.18 -13.75 10.51
CA ARG A 112 -10.63 -12.36 10.47
C ARG A 112 -10.08 -11.63 11.68
N GLY A 113 -8.93 -10.98 11.51
CA GLY A 113 -8.31 -10.18 12.57
C GLY A 113 -7.83 -11.02 13.78
N GLY A 114 -7.36 -12.24 13.53
CA GLY A 114 -6.89 -13.19 14.54
C GLY A 114 -7.96 -14.15 15.04
N GLU A 115 -9.20 -14.02 14.58
CA GLU A 115 -10.31 -14.90 14.95
C GLU A 115 -10.66 -15.86 13.81
N ALA A 116 -10.70 -17.16 14.11
CA ALA A 116 -11.15 -18.17 13.16
C ALA A 116 -12.69 -18.09 13.00
N VAL A 117 -13.14 -17.85 11.77
CA VAL A 117 -14.57 -17.72 11.41
C VAL A 117 -14.88 -18.67 10.26
N SER A 118 -16.06 -19.30 10.29
CA SER A 118 -16.61 -20.03 9.14
C SER A 118 -17.75 -19.23 8.52
N VAL A 119 -17.72 -19.04 7.20
CA VAL A 119 -18.76 -18.34 6.43
C VAL A 119 -19.15 -19.12 5.19
N SER A 120 -20.41 -19.04 4.79
CA SER A 120 -20.91 -19.70 3.57
C SER A 120 -21.19 -18.69 2.46
N VAL A 121 -20.75 -18.98 1.25
CA VAL A 121 -21.03 -18.15 0.06
C VAL A 121 -21.54 -19.04 -1.07
N THR A 122 -22.69 -18.68 -1.66
CA THR A 122 -23.27 -19.42 -2.80
C THR A 122 -22.85 -18.79 -4.13
N SER A 123 -22.32 -19.57 -5.07
CA SER A 123 -21.96 -19.05 -6.40
C SER A 123 -23.17 -18.72 -7.25
N VAL A 124 -23.02 -17.69 -8.09
CA VAL A 124 -23.96 -17.31 -9.15
C VAL A 124 -23.28 -17.40 -10.51
N ASP A 125 -24.03 -17.18 -11.58
CA ASP A 125 -23.46 -17.06 -12.92
C ASP A 125 -22.62 -15.79 -13.02
N ASN A 126 -21.44 -15.88 -13.64
CA ASN A 126 -20.54 -14.75 -13.78
C ASN A 126 -21.08 -13.77 -14.83
N PRO A 127 -21.31 -12.49 -14.47
CA PRO A 127 -21.86 -11.49 -15.41
C PRO A 127 -20.93 -11.21 -16.60
N ASP A 128 -19.61 -11.31 -16.40
CA ASP A 128 -18.60 -11.04 -17.43
C ASP A 128 -18.24 -12.30 -18.24
N LYS A 129 -18.55 -13.48 -17.71
CA LYS A 129 -18.24 -14.77 -18.35
C LYS A 129 -19.33 -15.81 -18.10
N PRO A 130 -20.48 -15.70 -18.81
CA PRO A 130 -21.62 -16.59 -18.61
C PRO A 130 -21.25 -18.08 -18.67
N GLY A 131 -21.90 -18.88 -17.82
CA GLY A 131 -21.61 -20.30 -17.61
C GLY A 131 -20.44 -20.58 -16.65
N THR A 132 -19.86 -19.55 -16.04
CA THR A 132 -18.76 -19.70 -15.06
C THR A 132 -19.27 -19.37 -13.66
N PRO A 133 -19.08 -20.23 -12.65
CA PRO A 133 -19.42 -19.91 -11.26
C PRO A 133 -18.62 -18.73 -10.73
N TYR A 134 -19.28 -17.85 -9.98
CA TYR A 134 -18.72 -16.61 -9.48
C TYR A 134 -19.27 -16.24 -8.10
N ILE A 135 -18.40 -15.74 -7.22
CA ILE A 135 -18.78 -15.27 -5.88
C ILE A 135 -18.47 -13.79 -5.63
N GLY A 136 -17.66 -13.14 -6.49
CA GLY A 136 -17.40 -11.70 -6.40
C GLY A 136 -16.36 -11.24 -5.40
N ILE A 137 -15.22 -11.92 -5.35
CA ILE A 137 -14.04 -11.47 -4.61
C ILE A 137 -12.79 -11.38 -5.50
N GLY A 138 -11.90 -10.46 -5.14
CA GLY A 138 -10.50 -10.49 -5.53
C GLY A 138 -9.69 -11.20 -4.44
N VAL A 139 -8.74 -12.04 -4.83
CA VAL A 139 -7.85 -12.76 -3.92
C VAL A 139 -6.40 -12.50 -4.32
N GLY A 140 -5.55 -12.27 -3.33
CA GLY A 140 -4.13 -12.00 -3.52
C GLY A 140 -3.27 -12.65 -2.45
N MET A 141 -1.97 -12.52 -2.62
CA MET A 141 -0.97 -12.94 -1.64
C MET A 141 -0.54 -11.73 -0.84
N PHE A 142 -0.75 -11.77 0.48
CA PHE A 142 -0.21 -10.78 1.40
C PHE A 142 0.94 -11.37 2.21
N TYR A 143 1.78 -10.47 2.73
CA TYR A 143 2.90 -10.81 3.55
C TYR A 143 2.64 -10.37 4.99
N ALA A 144 2.93 -11.27 5.93
CA ALA A 144 2.75 -11.03 7.35
C ALA A 144 4.01 -11.45 8.14
N ALA A 145 4.20 -10.82 9.29
CA ALA A 145 5.19 -11.26 10.27
C ALA A 145 4.64 -12.42 11.12
N GLU A 146 5.49 -13.01 11.96
CA GLU A 146 5.08 -13.96 13.01
C GLU A 146 4.47 -13.26 14.25
N PHE A 147 4.37 -11.93 14.21
CA PHE A 147 3.83 -11.06 15.26
C PHE A 147 2.99 -9.95 14.62
N ASP A 148 2.16 -9.29 15.40
CA ASP A 148 1.25 -8.27 14.87
C ASP A 148 1.99 -6.97 14.53
N ILE A 149 1.75 -6.48 13.32
CA ILE A 149 2.18 -5.15 12.85
C ILE A 149 0.93 -4.34 12.57
N ASN A 150 0.67 -3.34 13.43
CA ASN A 150 -0.50 -2.48 13.32
C ASN A 150 -0.09 -1.08 12.83
N PHE A 151 -0.64 -0.66 11.70
CA PHE A 151 -0.49 0.70 11.20
C PHE A 151 -1.61 1.58 11.77
N THR A 152 -1.24 2.64 12.49
CA THR A 152 -2.20 3.64 12.97
C THR A 152 -2.09 4.87 12.09
N LEU A 153 -3.15 5.18 11.34
CA LEU A 153 -3.17 6.32 10.43
C LEU A 153 -4.43 7.14 10.64
N GLN A 154 -4.26 8.46 10.60
CA GLN A 154 -5.35 9.42 10.50
C GLN A 154 -5.38 9.90 9.06
N ASP A 155 -6.40 9.49 8.30
CA ASP A 155 -6.73 10.03 6.97
C ASP A 155 -5.65 9.90 5.88
N VAL A 156 -4.88 8.80 5.88
CA VAL A 156 -3.90 8.49 4.82
C VAL A 156 -4.44 7.38 3.91
N GLY A 157 -4.40 7.60 2.59
CA GLY A 157 -4.87 6.63 1.59
C GLY A 157 -3.94 6.54 0.37
N GLY A 158 -3.91 5.36 -0.27
CA GLY A 158 -3.15 5.08 -1.49
C GLY A 158 -1.76 4.45 -1.27
N PRO A 159 -1.15 3.90 -2.34
CA PRO A 159 0.00 2.98 -2.21
C PRO A 159 1.32 3.65 -1.87
N SER A 160 1.37 4.99 -1.80
CA SER A 160 2.61 5.77 -1.75
C SER A 160 3.26 5.88 -0.37
N ALA A 161 2.66 5.27 0.66
CA ALA A 161 3.19 5.26 2.01
C ALA A 161 4.12 4.06 2.30
N GLY A 162 4.19 3.09 1.37
CA GLY A 162 4.93 1.83 1.59
C GLY A 162 6.38 2.03 2.00
N THR A 163 7.07 3.03 1.44
CA THR A 163 8.45 3.32 1.85
C THR A 163 8.57 3.76 3.30
N ILE A 164 7.74 4.72 3.75
CA ILE A 164 7.83 5.21 5.13
C ILE A 164 7.30 4.18 6.14
N PHE A 165 6.35 3.33 5.73
CA PHE A 165 5.93 2.17 6.52
C PHE A 165 7.07 1.17 6.73
N ALA A 166 7.81 0.83 5.68
CA ALA A 166 8.92 -0.10 5.79
C ALA A 166 10.04 0.46 6.69
N VAL A 167 10.37 1.76 6.54
CA VAL A 167 11.32 2.45 7.42
C VAL A 167 10.84 2.45 8.88
N GLY A 168 9.55 2.71 9.13
CA GLY A 168 8.96 2.69 10.47
C GLY A 168 8.97 1.30 11.11
N ILE A 169 8.75 0.23 10.34
CA ILE A 169 8.89 -1.15 10.83
C ILE A 169 10.35 -1.42 11.22
N ILE A 170 11.31 -1.03 10.38
CA ILE A 170 12.74 -1.19 10.67
C ILE A 170 13.08 -0.46 11.96
N ASP A 171 12.73 0.82 12.08
CA ASP A 171 12.95 1.62 13.28
C ASP A 171 12.41 0.93 14.55
N LYS A 172 11.18 0.39 14.50
CA LYS A 172 10.58 -0.32 15.65
C LYS A 172 11.24 -1.65 16.00
N LEU A 173 11.79 -2.35 15.02
CA LEU A 173 12.38 -3.68 15.21
C LEU A 173 13.89 -3.64 15.46
N THR A 174 14.56 -2.52 15.16
CA THR A 174 15.99 -2.32 15.42
C THR A 174 16.21 -1.62 16.76
N PRO A 175 17.26 -1.99 17.52
CA PRO A 175 17.63 -1.23 18.71
C PRO A 175 18.02 0.21 18.38
N GLY A 176 17.46 1.16 19.12
CA GLY A 176 17.72 2.59 18.95
C GLY A 176 16.48 3.35 18.52
N ASP A 177 16.69 4.60 18.13
CA ASP A 177 15.69 5.45 17.47
C ASP A 177 16.35 5.96 16.19
N LEU A 178 15.96 5.37 15.06
CA LEU A 178 16.49 5.69 13.74
C LEU A 178 16.23 7.15 13.39
N ALA A 179 15.09 7.71 13.83
CA ALA A 179 14.73 9.10 13.61
C ALA A 179 15.38 10.06 14.62
N MET A 180 15.92 9.54 15.74
CA MET A 180 16.49 10.31 16.84
C MET A 180 15.59 11.46 17.32
N GLY A 181 14.28 11.21 17.41
CA GLY A 181 13.26 12.19 17.78
C GLY A 181 12.98 13.29 16.75
N ARG A 182 13.55 13.20 15.54
CA ARG A 182 13.35 14.18 14.47
C ARG A 182 12.11 13.86 13.64
N HIS A 183 11.51 14.89 13.05
CA HIS A 183 10.36 14.73 12.18
C HIS A 183 10.81 14.45 10.74
N ILE A 184 10.63 13.20 10.31
CA ILE A 184 11.02 12.70 9.00
C ILE A 184 9.76 12.28 8.25
N ALA A 185 9.65 12.73 7.00
CA ALA A 185 8.58 12.34 6.09
C ALA A 185 9.16 11.59 4.89
N GLY A 186 8.30 10.90 4.15
CA GLY A 186 8.71 10.23 2.92
C GLY A 186 7.54 9.78 2.08
N THR A 187 7.81 9.54 0.81
CA THR A 187 6.86 8.95 -0.14
C THR A 187 7.58 7.92 -0.99
N GLY A 188 6.81 7.00 -1.55
CA GLY A 188 7.30 5.95 -2.44
C GLY A 188 6.42 4.72 -2.31
N THR A 189 6.08 4.09 -3.43
CA THR A 189 5.61 2.71 -3.32
C THR A 189 6.78 1.83 -2.90
N MET A 190 6.49 0.72 -2.25
CA MET A 190 7.48 -0.26 -1.85
C MET A 190 7.16 -1.59 -2.53
N ALA A 191 8.15 -2.17 -3.19
CA ALA A 191 8.09 -3.56 -3.64
C ALA A 191 8.62 -4.49 -2.53
N PRO A 192 8.20 -5.77 -2.48
CA PRO A 192 8.64 -6.71 -1.44
C PRO A 192 10.16 -6.92 -1.36
N ASP A 193 10.87 -6.66 -2.45
CA ASP A 193 12.34 -6.76 -2.54
C ASP A 193 13.08 -5.49 -2.05
N GLY A 194 12.33 -4.47 -1.62
CA GLY A 194 12.90 -3.20 -1.17
C GLY A 194 13.03 -2.14 -2.27
N THR A 195 12.58 -2.38 -3.49
CA THR A 195 12.61 -1.37 -4.57
C THR A 195 11.59 -0.26 -4.30
N VAL A 196 12.02 1.00 -4.42
CA VAL A 196 11.16 2.18 -4.28
C VAL A 196 10.58 2.56 -5.64
N GLY A 197 9.25 2.65 -5.73
CA GLY A 197 8.54 2.94 -6.97
C GLY A 197 7.92 4.34 -7.06
N PRO A 198 7.29 4.65 -8.20
CA PRO A 198 6.75 5.97 -8.51
C PRO A 198 5.52 6.29 -7.67
N ILE A 199 5.25 7.59 -7.52
CA ILE A 199 4.07 8.11 -6.83
C ILE A 199 3.54 9.32 -7.60
N GLY A 200 2.32 9.77 -7.27
CA GLY A 200 1.76 11.02 -7.79
C GLY A 200 1.71 12.13 -6.72
N GLY A 201 1.65 13.38 -7.18
CA GLY A 201 1.41 14.55 -6.34
C GLY A 201 2.62 14.99 -5.52
N ILE A 202 3.81 15.06 -6.14
CA ILE A 202 5.06 15.40 -5.44
C ILE A 202 4.98 16.78 -4.78
N ARG A 203 4.45 17.77 -5.50
CA ARG A 203 4.38 19.16 -5.01
C ARG A 203 3.55 19.28 -3.74
N GLN A 204 2.37 18.67 -3.73
CA GLN A 204 1.46 18.67 -2.58
C GLN A 204 2.09 17.95 -1.39
N LYS A 205 2.80 16.85 -1.64
CA LYS A 205 3.48 16.08 -0.58
C LYS A 205 4.65 16.83 0.05
N LEU A 206 5.45 17.54 -0.73
CA LEU A 206 6.53 18.38 -0.20
C LEU A 206 5.98 19.51 0.67
N ALA A 207 4.96 20.22 0.18
CA ALA A 207 4.29 21.27 0.95
C ALA A 207 3.64 20.72 2.24
N GLY A 208 2.93 19.59 2.14
CA GLY A 208 2.30 18.92 3.28
C GLY A 208 3.31 18.45 4.33
N ALA A 209 4.42 17.83 3.89
CA ALA A 209 5.48 17.39 4.79
C ALA A 209 6.11 18.55 5.55
N ARG A 210 6.42 19.66 4.86
CA ARG A 210 6.94 20.85 5.53
C ARG A 210 5.91 21.45 6.49
N GLY A 211 4.64 21.53 6.07
CA GLY A 211 3.55 22.01 6.91
C GLY A 211 3.34 21.20 8.18
N ALA A 212 3.62 19.89 8.12
CA ALA A 212 3.62 19.00 9.28
C ALA A 212 4.90 19.09 10.15
N GLY A 213 5.90 19.88 9.74
CA GLY A 213 7.13 20.10 10.49
C GLY A 213 8.27 19.16 10.12
N ALA A 214 8.17 18.39 9.03
CA ALA A 214 9.27 17.55 8.58
C ALA A 214 10.51 18.40 8.21
N GLU A 215 11.68 17.86 8.53
CA GLU A 215 12.99 18.45 8.23
C GLU A 215 13.72 17.64 7.14
N LEU A 216 13.44 16.34 7.05
CA LEU A 216 13.90 15.44 6.00
C LEU A 216 12.70 14.84 5.27
N PHE A 217 12.78 14.78 3.94
CA PHE A 217 11.80 14.16 3.07
C PHE A 217 12.46 13.15 2.13
N LEU A 218 12.10 11.88 2.25
CA LEU A 218 12.54 10.83 1.34
C LEU A 218 11.66 10.79 0.09
N ILE A 219 12.27 10.86 -1.09
CA ILE A 219 11.55 10.91 -2.38
C ILE A 219 12.11 9.85 -3.35
N PRO A 220 11.29 9.15 -4.15
CA PRO A 220 11.82 8.27 -5.19
C PRO A 220 12.68 9.08 -6.15
N ALA A 221 13.90 8.64 -6.42
CA ALA A 221 14.91 9.42 -7.16
C ALA A 221 14.40 9.90 -8.54
N MET A 222 13.56 9.11 -9.20
CA MET A 222 12.92 9.45 -10.47
C MET A 222 12.06 10.72 -10.44
N HIS A 223 11.65 11.18 -9.24
CA HIS A 223 10.82 12.35 -9.04
C HIS A 223 11.61 13.61 -8.62
N CYS A 224 12.94 13.56 -8.53
CA CYS A 224 13.72 14.76 -8.17
C CYS A 224 13.51 15.93 -9.13
N LYS A 225 13.32 15.66 -10.43
CA LYS A 225 13.05 16.70 -11.43
C LYS A 225 11.66 17.34 -11.25
N GLU A 226 10.66 16.56 -10.81
CA GLU A 226 9.33 17.09 -10.49
C GLU A 226 9.35 17.97 -9.21
N ALA A 227 10.26 17.67 -8.28
CA ALA A 227 10.46 18.44 -7.06
C ALA A 227 11.19 19.78 -7.29
N GLU A 228 11.92 19.95 -8.40
CA GLU A 228 12.71 21.14 -8.68
C GLU A 228 11.84 22.40 -8.69
N GLY A 229 12.25 23.42 -7.92
CA GLY A 229 11.51 24.67 -7.74
C GLY A 229 10.30 24.60 -6.79
N PHE A 230 10.00 23.41 -6.23
CA PHE A 230 8.89 23.20 -5.29
C PHE A 230 9.32 22.74 -3.90
N ILE A 231 10.63 22.64 -3.64
CA ILE A 231 11.18 22.28 -2.33
C ILE A 231 11.00 23.47 -1.36
N PRO A 232 10.22 23.33 -0.28
CA PRO A 232 10.05 24.39 0.71
C PRO A 232 11.33 24.67 1.49
N ASP A 233 11.52 25.92 1.90
CA ASP A 233 12.63 26.31 2.77
C ASP A 233 12.64 25.50 4.09
N GLY A 234 13.82 25.01 4.44
CA GLY A 234 14.04 24.18 5.63
C GLY A 234 13.62 22.72 5.49
N LEU A 235 13.24 22.26 4.28
CA LEU A 235 13.05 20.84 3.99
C LEU A 235 14.24 20.28 3.19
N THR A 236 14.94 19.30 3.77
CA THR A 236 15.94 18.51 3.04
C THR A 236 15.23 17.42 2.26
N VAL A 237 15.36 17.39 0.93
CA VAL A 237 14.67 16.40 0.08
C VAL A 237 15.69 15.44 -0.51
N THR A 238 15.68 14.18 -0.08
CA THR A 238 16.72 13.20 -0.41
C THR A 238 16.19 12.10 -1.35
N PRO A 239 16.82 11.91 -2.53
CA PRO A 239 16.46 10.84 -3.44
C PRO A 239 16.81 9.46 -2.91
N ILE A 240 15.91 8.50 -3.12
CA ILE A 240 16.09 7.09 -2.77
C ILE A 240 15.63 6.19 -3.91
N THR A 241 16.29 5.05 -4.09
CA THR A 241 15.88 4.01 -5.08
C THR A 241 15.50 2.69 -4.40
N THR A 242 16.01 2.47 -3.21
CA THR A 242 15.76 1.26 -2.41
C THR A 242 15.46 1.59 -0.96
N LEU A 243 14.87 0.64 -0.23
CA LEU A 243 14.71 0.69 1.22
C LEU A 243 16.05 0.84 1.94
N THR A 244 17.11 0.24 1.41
CA THR A 244 18.46 0.39 1.96
C THR A 244 18.94 1.84 1.86
N ASP A 245 18.68 2.52 0.74
CA ASP A 245 19.02 3.94 0.58
C ASP A 245 18.24 4.80 1.58
N ALA A 246 16.94 4.49 1.77
CA ALA A 246 16.07 5.19 2.71
C ALA A 246 16.60 5.11 4.14
N VAL A 247 16.91 3.91 4.64
CA VAL A 247 17.45 3.72 5.99
C VAL A 247 18.79 4.45 6.14
N LYS A 248 19.72 4.27 5.18
CA LYS A 248 21.03 4.95 5.21
C LYS A 248 20.93 6.47 5.18
N ALA A 249 19.99 7.02 4.40
CA ALA A 249 19.76 8.44 4.34
C ALA A 249 19.29 8.99 5.69
N VAL A 250 18.37 8.28 6.35
CA VAL A 250 17.91 8.64 7.69
C VAL A 250 19.04 8.58 8.71
N GLU A 251 19.82 7.48 8.76
CA GLU A 251 20.97 7.34 9.66
C GLU A 251 22.02 8.44 9.45
N THR A 252 22.36 8.70 8.18
CA THR A 252 23.36 9.71 7.83
C THR A 252 22.89 11.10 8.24
N TRP A 253 21.64 11.44 7.95
CA TRP A 253 21.09 12.76 8.25
C TRP A 253 20.93 12.98 9.75
N THR A 254 20.42 11.99 10.49
CA THR A 254 20.21 12.10 11.94
C THR A 254 21.53 12.18 12.73
N SER A 255 22.60 11.54 12.23
CA SER A 255 23.95 11.64 12.79
C SER A 255 24.70 12.93 12.40
N GLY A 256 24.06 13.86 11.68
CA GLY A 256 24.64 15.14 11.27
C GLY A 256 25.50 15.08 10.01
N GLY A 257 25.49 13.96 9.30
CA GLY A 257 26.11 13.81 7.99
C GLY A 257 25.32 14.49 6.87
N THR A 258 26.00 14.73 5.74
CA THR A 258 25.39 15.29 4.54
C THR A 258 24.76 14.19 3.70
N VAL A 259 23.48 14.34 3.38
CA VAL A 259 22.76 13.48 2.43
C VAL A 259 22.69 14.11 1.04
N SER A 260 22.50 13.28 0.02
CA SER A 260 22.15 13.77 -1.31
C SER A 260 20.83 14.54 -1.27
N SER A 261 20.72 15.60 -2.07
CA SER A 261 19.52 16.43 -2.16
C SER A 261 19.03 16.57 -3.60
N CYS A 262 17.71 16.63 -3.80
CA CYS A 262 17.15 17.05 -5.09
C CYS A 262 17.35 18.56 -5.32
N PRO A 263 17.45 19.00 -6.59
CA PRO A 263 17.60 18.17 -7.79
C PRO A 263 18.98 17.50 -7.81
N VAL A 264 19.05 16.23 -8.22
CA VAL A 264 20.33 15.60 -8.53
C VAL A 264 20.84 16.19 -9.84
N SER A 265 22.04 16.77 -9.82
CA SER A 265 22.73 17.22 -11.03
C SER A 265 22.78 16.06 -12.02
N GLU A 266 22.25 16.23 -13.22
CA GLU A 266 22.49 15.25 -14.30
C GLU A 266 24.01 15.14 -14.47
N VAL A 267 24.56 13.94 -14.21
CA VAL A 267 25.93 13.64 -14.64
C VAL A 267 25.86 13.68 -16.15
N GLY A 268 26.54 14.66 -16.74
CA GLY A 268 26.54 14.91 -18.18
C GLY A 268 26.78 13.63 -18.99
N SER A 269 26.01 13.53 -20.07
CA SER A 269 25.95 12.48 -21.09
C SER A 269 27.29 11.87 -21.50
#